data_AF-A0A2V9DXA8-F1
#
_entry.id   AF-A0A2V9DXA8-F1
#
_cell.length_a   1.000
_cell.length_b   1.000
_cell.length_c   1.000
_cell.angle_alpha   90.00
_cell.angle_beta   90.00
_cell.angle_gamma   90.00
#
_symmetry.space_group_name_H-M   'P 1'
#
loop_
_entity.id
_entity.type
_entity.pdbx_description
1 polymer ?
#
loop_
_entity_poly.entity_id
_entity_poly.type
_entity_poly.pdbx_seq_one_letter_code
_entity_poly.pdbx_strand_id
1 'polypeptide(L)'
;MPSLNKELIRESRWMRVYNLGDTLLYESKFLADGLQVSSASLISSWKNMAEEEHTEFALAFLAKPDLQSDDEKILNHLMEAGSTKVLRSIALLAVRHSDRERVFRFLTQQIKKGPKPLSNFYQALELLNDRRAVPTLRQVYDRHKAHLSTGECEESELVDYLECCKALLVIDGNSEYQRAISEMQSHSSEQISRMAKRLLESKT
;
A
#
# COMPACT_ATOMS: atom_id res chain seq x y z
N MET A 1 -18.68 -0.85 -26.58
CA MET A 1 -17.37 -0.40 -26.08
C MET A 1 -16.39 -0.53 -27.24
N PRO A 2 -15.76 0.54 -27.75
CA PRO A 2 -14.71 0.40 -28.74
C PRO A 2 -13.61 -0.48 -28.14
N SER A 3 -13.13 -1.47 -28.89
CA SER A 3 -11.98 -2.28 -28.49
C SER A 3 -10.77 -1.36 -28.37
N LEU A 4 -10.37 -1.01 -27.13
CA LEU A 4 -9.10 -0.36 -26.87
C LEU A 4 -8.01 -1.21 -27.53
N ASN A 5 -7.31 -0.64 -28.50
CA ASN A 5 -6.23 -1.33 -29.20
C ASN A 5 -5.08 -1.50 -28.20
N LYS A 6 -4.96 -2.69 -27.64
CA LYS A 6 -4.03 -3.02 -26.54
C LYS A 6 -2.75 -3.60 -27.15
N GLU A 7 -1.69 -2.81 -27.19
CA GLU A 7 -0.38 -3.24 -27.73
C GLU A 7 0.50 -3.79 -26.62
N LEU A 8 0.98 -5.04 -26.74
CA LEU A 8 1.90 -5.63 -25.77
C LEU A 8 3.30 -5.03 -25.94
N ILE A 9 3.80 -4.33 -24.92
CA ILE A 9 5.13 -3.70 -24.95
C ILE A 9 6.19 -4.47 -24.18
N ARG A 10 5.79 -5.21 -23.13
CA ARG A 10 6.71 -6.00 -22.31
C ARG A 10 5.99 -7.18 -21.68
N GLU A 11 6.65 -8.34 -21.67
CA GLU A 11 6.21 -9.50 -20.92
C GLU A 11 7.36 -10.01 -20.07
N SER A 12 7.07 -10.27 -18.80
CA SER A 12 8.01 -10.88 -17.85
C SER A 12 7.47 -12.20 -17.31
N ARG A 13 8.17 -12.80 -16.36
CA ARG A 13 7.70 -13.97 -15.63
C ARG A 13 6.38 -13.70 -14.86
N TRP A 14 6.18 -12.47 -14.40
CA TRP A 14 5.12 -12.12 -13.44
C TRP A 14 3.97 -11.32 -14.04
N MET A 15 4.23 -10.52 -15.07
CA MET A 15 3.23 -9.62 -15.63
C MET A 15 3.40 -9.37 -17.12
N ARG A 16 2.34 -8.82 -17.71
CA ARG A 16 2.33 -8.22 -19.04
C ARG A 16 2.08 -6.73 -18.90
N VAL A 17 2.81 -5.92 -19.67
CA VAL A 17 2.61 -4.48 -19.75
C VAL A 17 2.15 -4.14 -21.15
N TYR A 18 1.04 -3.42 -21.23
CA TYR A 18 0.42 -3.02 -22.49
C TYR A 18 0.36 -1.51 -22.59
N ASN A 19 0.53 -0.99 -23.79
CA ASN A 19 0.30 0.40 -24.12
C ASN A 19 -1.17 0.60 -24.54
N LEU A 20 -1.84 1.57 -23.93
CA LEU A 20 -3.21 2.00 -24.26
C LEU A 20 -3.24 3.43 -24.85
N GLY A 21 -2.11 3.89 -25.41
CA GLY A 21 -1.93 5.25 -25.91
C GLY A 21 -1.25 6.13 -24.85
N ASP A 22 -2.06 6.84 -24.06
CA ASP A 22 -1.56 7.79 -23.05
C ASP A 22 -1.28 7.13 -21.69
N THR A 23 -1.53 5.82 -21.57
CA THR A 23 -1.39 5.09 -20.29
C THR A 23 -0.86 3.68 -20.50
N LEU A 24 -0.25 3.14 -19.45
CA LEU A 24 0.19 1.75 -19.39
C LEU A 24 -0.80 0.90 -18.58
N LEU A 25 -1.10 -0.29 -19.08
CA LEU A 25 -1.85 -1.31 -18.37
C LEU A 25 -0.92 -2.42 -17.92
N TYR A 26 -0.85 -2.65 -16.61
CA TYR A 26 -0.11 -3.75 -16.00
C TYR A 26 -1.08 -4.89 -15.67
N GLU A 27 -0.85 -6.06 -16.27
CA GLU A 27 -1.68 -7.24 -16.08
C GLU A 27 -0.88 -8.32 -15.34
N SER A 28 -1.35 -8.71 -14.17
CA SER A 28 -0.73 -9.78 -13.37
C SER A 28 -1.08 -11.15 -13.93
N LYS A 29 -0.08 -12.01 -14.13
CA LYS A 29 -0.28 -13.42 -14.54
C LYS A 29 -0.89 -14.27 -13.42
N PHE A 30 -0.81 -13.86 -12.16
CA PHE A 30 -1.54 -14.52 -11.06
C PHE A 30 -3.04 -14.41 -11.26
N LEU A 31 -3.51 -13.25 -11.75
CA LEU A 31 -4.92 -12.99 -11.99
C LEU A 31 -5.37 -13.47 -13.38
N ALA A 32 -4.62 -13.14 -14.43
CA ALA A 32 -5.00 -13.43 -15.81
C ALA A 32 -4.85 -14.91 -16.19
N ASP A 33 -3.76 -15.54 -15.74
CA ASP A 33 -3.39 -16.90 -16.17
C ASP A 33 -3.52 -17.93 -15.04
N GLY A 34 -3.87 -17.49 -13.83
CA GLY A 34 -3.88 -18.36 -12.65
C GLY A 34 -2.49 -18.87 -12.25
N LEU A 35 -1.43 -18.09 -12.54
CA LEU A 35 -0.04 -18.46 -12.22
C LEU A 35 0.09 -18.94 -10.77
N GLN A 36 0.68 -20.12 -10.59
CA GLN A 36 1.03 -20.67 -9.28
C GLN A 36 2.54 -20.68 -9.10
N VAL A 37 2.98 -20.27 -7.93
CA VAL A 37 4.40 -20.23 -7.55
C VAL A 37 4.53 -20.90 -6.20
N SER A 38 5.34 -21.96 -6.13
CA SER A 38 5.65 -22.56 -4.84
C SER A 38 6.58 -21.64 -4.03
N SER A 39 6.36 -21.55 -2.72
CA SER A 39 7.23 -20.78 -1.83
C SER A 39 8.68 -21.26 -1.90
N ALA A 40 8.91 -22.58 -2.01
CA ALA A 40 10.25 -23.15 -2.11
C ALA A 40 11.02 -22.63 -3.33
N SER A 41 10.42 -22.67 -4.52
CA SER A 41 11.04 -22.17 -5.76
C SER A 41 11.29 -20.67 -5.73
N LEU A 42 10.34 -19.88 -5.20
CA LEU A 42 10.52 -18.44 -5.08
C LEU A 42 11.68 -18.11 -4.14
N ILE A 43 11.66 -18.66 -2.92
CA ILE A 43 12.67 -18.37 -1.90
C ILE A 43 14.07 -18.80 -2.36
N SER A 44 14.18 -19.95 -3.05
CA SER A 44 15.47 -20.43 -3.55
C SER A 44 16.05 -19.53 -4.64
N SER A 45 15.21 -18.88 -5.45
CA SER A 45 15.63 -17.99 -6.52
C SER A 45 15.71 -16.52 -6.10
N TRP A 46 15.07 -16.13 -4.99
CA TRP A 46 14.91 -14.73 -4.55
C TRP A 46 16.23 -13.96 -4.51
N LYS A 47 17.27 -14.52 -3.89
CA LYS A 47 18.59 -13.85 -3.76
C LYS A 47 19.29 -13.58 -5.10
N ASN A 48 18.92 -14.32 -6.14
CA ASN A 48 19.52 -14.22 -7.47
C ASN A 48 18.68 -13.37 -8.43
N MET A 49 17.49 -12.95 -8.02
CA MET A 49 16.65 -12.02 -8.79
C MET A 49 17.16 -10.59 -8.62
N ALA A 50 16.99 -9.78 -9.67
CA ALA A 50 17.22 -8.34 -9.61
C ALA A 50 16.16 -7.65 -8.73
N GLU A 51 16.46 -6.46 -8.19
CA GLU A 51 15.51 -5.71 -7.35
C GLU A 51 14.23 -5.34 -8.11
N GLU A 52 14.35 -5.05 -9.40
CA GLU A 52 13.21 -4.80 -10.30
C GLU A 52 12.29 -6.02 -10.36
N GLU A 53 12.85 -7.22 -10.43
CA GLU A 53 12.08 -8.47 -10.46
C GLU A 53 11.40 -8.74 -9.11
N HIS A 54 12.03 -8.42 -7.97
CA HIS A 54 11.37 -8.50 -6.66
C HIS A 54 10.14 -7.60 -6.58
N THR A 55 10.31 -6.36 -7.04
CA THR A 55 9.23 -5.35 -7.01
C THR A 55 8.11 -5.77 -7.95
N GLU A 56 8.46 -6.25 -9.14
CA GLU A 56 7.50 -6.74 -10.12
C GLU A 56 6.72 -7.96 -9.61
N PHE A 57 7.41 -8.93 -8.99
CA PHE A 57 6.77 -10.07 -8.35
C PHE A 57 5.76 -9.59 -7.30
N ALA A 58 6.16 -8.69 -6.39
CA ALA A 58 5.30 -8.18 -5.33
C ALA A 58 4.04 -7.49 -5.86
N LEU A 59 4.19 -6.65 -6.90
CA LEU A 59 3.06 -5.98 -7.56
C LEU A 59 2.13 -6.97 -8.26
N ALA A 60 2.67 -7.97 -8.95
CA ALA A 60 1.85 -8.98 -9.60
C ALA A 60 1.12 -9.86 -8.57
N PHE A 61 1.81 -10.24 -7.50
CA PHE A 61 1.30 -11.10 -6.44
C PHE A 61 0.17 -10.46 -5.63
N LEU A 62 0.20 -9.13 -5.44
CA LEU A 62 -0.90 -8.36 -4.84
C LEU A 62 -2.25 -8.61 -5.54
N ALA A 63 -2.25 -8.83 -6.87
CA ALA A 63 -3.45 -9.07 -7.65
C ALA A 63 -4.01 -10.50 -7.53
N LYS A 64 -3.34 -11.42 -6.81
CA LYS A 64 -3.81 -12.80 -6.64
C LYS A 64 -5.14 -12.80 -5.85
N PRO A 65 -6.23 -13.42 -6.35
CA PRO A 65 -7.56 -13.31 -5.75
C PRO A 65 -7.67 -13.98 -4.37
N ASP A 66 -7.03 -15.14 -4.20
CA ASP A 66 -7.04 -15.92 -2.95
C ASP A 66 -5.62 -16.33 -2.56
N LEU A 67 -5.31 -16.26 -1.26
CA LEU A 67 -4.04 -16.74 -0.72
C LEU A 67 -4.21 -18.17 -0.19
N GLN A 68 -3.41 -19.08 -0.71
CA GLN A 68 -3.29 -20.44 -0.20
C GLN A 68 -2.22 -20.52 0.90
N SER A 69 -2.13 -21.66 1.60
CA SER A 69 -1.12 -21.86 2.66
C SER A 69 0.31 -21.67 2.16
N ASP A 70 0.61 -22.01 0.90
CA ASP A 70 1.94 -21.79 0.34
C ASP A 70 2.21 -20.32 -0.01
N ASP A 71 1.16 -19.57 -0.37
CA ASP A 71 1.22 -18.12 -0.59
C ASP A 71 1.51 -17.36 0.71
N GLU A 72 1.01 -17.84 1.85
CA GLU A 72 1.34 -17.26 3.16
C GLU A 72 2.84 -17.40 3.48
N LYS A 73 3.48 -18.50 3.10
CA LYS A 73 4.94 -18.65 3.26
C LYS A 73 5.71 -17.65 2.39
N ILE A 74 5.22 -17.40 1.17
CA ILE A 74 5.77 -16.36 0.30
C ILE A 74 5.63 -15.00 1.00
N LEU A 75 4.42 -14.66 1.45
CA LEU A 75 4.14 -13.39 2.11
C LEU A 75 5.00 -13.18 3.37
N ASN A 76 5.18 -14.23 4.18
CA ASN A 76 6.11 -14.23 5.31
C ASN A 76 7.54 -13.88 4.89
N HIS A 77 8.03 -14.54 3.83
CA HIS A 77 9.35 -14.24 3.29
C HIS A 77 9.47 -12.79 2.82
N LEU A 78 8.46 -12.25 2.12
CA LEU A 78 8.45 -10.87 1.66
C LEU A 78 8.46 -9.87 2.82
N MET A 79 7.68 -10.12 3.88
CA MET A 79 7.65 -9.28 5.09
C MET A 79 8.99 -9.23 5.83
N GLU A 80 9.77 -10.30 5.75
CA GLU A 80 11.06 -10.46 6.45
C GLU A 80 12.25 -9.97 5.61
N ALA A 81 12.27 -10.27 4.31
CA ALA A 81 13.42 -10.07 3.42
C ALA A 81 13.20 -9.02 2.32
N GLY A 82 12.03 -8.37 2.27
CA GLY A 82 11.69 -7.41 1.23
C GLY A 82 12.50 -6.11 1.28
N SER A 83 13.04 -5.72 0.12
CA SER A 83 12.83 -4.40 -0.49
C SER A 83 12.00 -3.37 0.27
N THR A 84 12.46 -2.14 0.58
CA THR A 84 11.54 -1.04 0.93
C THR A 84 10.40 -0.91 -0.09
N LYS A 85 10.72 -1.04 -1.39
CA LYS A 85 9.72 -1.04 -2.47
C LYS A 85 8.76 -2.23 -2.36
N VAL A 86 9.31 -3.43 -2.16
CA VAL A 86 8.52 -4.67 -1.96
C VAL A 86 7.58 -4.54 -0.77
N LEU A 87 8.08 -4.11 0.39
CA LEU A 87 7.31 -3.97 1.63
C LEU A 87 6.13 -3.00 1.47
N ARG A 88 6.32 -1.89 0.74
CA ARG A 88 5.22 -0.98 0.40
C ARG A 88 4.19 -1.63 -0.51
N SER A 89 4.63 -2.38 -1.51
CA SER A 89 3.73 -3.07 -2.45
C SER A 89 2.89 -4.14 -1.76
N ILE A 90 3.44 -4.82 -0.76
CA ILE A 90 2.74 -5.91 -0.05
C ILE A 90 1.99 -5.47 1.21
N ALA A 91 2.07 -4.20 1.63
CA ALA A 91 1.44 -3.76 2.89
C ALA A 91 -0.07 -4.05 2.94
N LEU A 92 -0.79 -3.76 1.86
CA LEU A 92 -2.21 -4.08 1.72
C LEU A 92 -2.45 -5.58 1.53
N LEU A 93 -1.55 -6.31 0.86
CA LEU A 93 -1.66 -7.76 0.75
C LEU A 93 -1.53 -8.45 2.12
N ALA A 94 -0.69 -7.89 2.99
CA ALA A 94 -0.40 -8.45 4.31
C ALA A 94 -1.66 -8.64 5.16
N VAL A 95 -2.68 -7.77 5.02
CA VAL A 95 -3.93 -7.86 5.78
C VAL A 95 -4.74 -9.13 5.47
N ARG A 96 -4.45 -9.81 4.35
CA ARG A 96 -5.07 -11.07 3.94
C ARG A 96 -4.41 -12.30 4.55
N HIS A 97 -3.30 -12.14 5.27
CA HIS A 97 -2.62 -13.22 5.97
C HIS A 97 -3.43 -13.69 7.19
N SER A 98 -3.47 -14.99 7.47
CA SER A 98 -4.24 -15.57 8.59
C SER A 98 -3.74 -15.14 9.98
N ASP A 99 -2.43 -15.08 10.18
CA ASP A 99 -1.79 -14.57 11.41
C ASP A 99 -1.86 -13.03 11.52
N ARG A 100 -2.99 -12.53 12.02
CA ARG A 100 -3.24 -11.09 12.20
C ARG A 100 -2.23 -10.41 13.14
N GLU A 101 -1.72 -11.11 14.15
CA GLU A 101 -0.76 -10.55 15.11
C GLU A 101 0.60 -10.30 14.44
N ARG A 102 1.04 -11.23 13.59
CA ARG A 102 2.24 -11.04 12.77
C ARG A 102 2.09 -9.85 11.84
N VAL A 103 0.95 -9.71 11.16
CA VAL A 103 0.69 -8.55 10.26
C VAL A 103 0.71 -7.25 11.05
N PHE A 104 0.04 -7.19 12.20
CA PHE A 104 0.02 -6.01 13.05
C PHE A 104 1.45 -5.57 13.47
N ARG A 105 2.28 -6.52 13.92
CA ARG A 105 3.68 -6.25 14.29
C ARG A 105 4.49 -5.78 13.09
N PHE A 106 4.31 -6.40 11.93
CA PHE A 106 4.97 -5.98 10.70
C PHE A 106 4.61 -4.53 10.34
N LEU A 107 3.33 -4.20 10.21
CA LEU A 107 2.87 -2.87 9.79
C LEU A 107 3.34 -1.78 10.76
N THR A 108 3.16 -1.99 12.06
CA THR A 108 3.60 -1.02 13.08
C THR A 108 5.12 -0.87 13.13
N GLN A 109 5.88 -1.95 12.90
CA GLN A 109 7.34 -1.87 12.79
C GLN A 109 7.78 -1.07 11.56
N GLN A 110 7.12 -1.23 10.40
CA GLN A 110 7.45 -0.46 9.20
C GLN A 110 7.19 1.04 9.39
N ILE A 111 6.06 1.39 10.00
CA ILE A 111 5.74 2.79 10.34
C ILE A 111 6.79 3.41 11.26
N LYS A 112 7.28 2.65 12.25
CA LYS A 112 8.34 3.11 13.17
C LYS A 112 9.69 3.26 12.49
N LYS A 113 10.03 2.37 11.55
CA LYS A 113 11.30 2.42 10.78
C LYS A 113 11.34 3.59 9.79
N GLY A 114 10.18 4.05 9.31
CA GLY A 114 10.05 5.33 8.62
C GLY A 114 10.57 5.43 7.18
N PRO A 115 10.62 4.39 6.32
CA PRO A 115 10.85 4.65 4.91
C PRO A 115 9.58 5.26 4.28
N LYS A 116 9.56 6.58 4.07
CA LYS A 116 8.47 7.33 3.39
C LYS A 116 8.38 7.07 1.87
N PRO A 117 7.19 7.00 1.25
CA PRO A 117 5.86 7.18 1.86
C PRO A 117 5.35 5.96 2.65
N LEU A 118 4.42 6.23 3.56
CA LEU A 118 3.84 5.30 4.51
C LEU A 118 2.33 5.03 4.30
N SER A 119 1.69 5.70 3.35
CA SER A 119 0.26 5.61 3.03
C SER A 119 -0.29 4.18 3.02
N ASN A 120 0.34 3.26 2.29
CA ASN A 120 -0.11 1.87 2.19
C ASN A 120 -0.11 1.15 3.55
N PHE A 121 0.77 1.51 4.48
CA PHE A 121 0.79 0.93 5.82
C PHE A 121 -0.32 1.48 6.70
N TYR A 122 -0.68 2.77 6.55
CA TYR A 122 -1.84 3.36 7.24
C TYR A 122 -3.14 2.73 6.77
N GLN A 123 -3.34 2.63 5.44
CA GLN A 123 -4.48 1.95 4.85
C GLN A 123 -4.55 0.47 5.28
N ALA A 124 -3.41 -0.22 5.37
CA ALA A 124 -3.38 -1.60 5.87
C ALA A 124 -3.81 -1.69 7.36
N LEU A 125 -3.40 -0.75 8.21
CA LEU A 125 -3.87 -0.70 9.60
C LEU A 125 -5.35 -0.32 9.72
N GLU A 126 -5.85 0.56 8.85
CA GLU A 126 -7.28 0.87 8.72
C GLU A 126 -8.07 -0.42 8.45
N LEU A 127 -7.65 -1.20 7.45
CA LEU A 127 -8.29 -2.47 7.09
C LEU A 127 -8.21 -3.52 8.21
N LEU A 128 -7.14 -3.53 9.00
CA LEU A 128 -7.07 -4.39 10.19
C LEU A 128 -8.04 -3.94 11.29
N ASN A 129 -8.37 -2.65 11.36
CA ASN A 129 -9.24 -2.04 12.36
C ASN A 129 -8.88 -2.43 13.81
N ASP A 130 -7.58 -2.46 14.12
CA ASP A 130 -7.06 -2.83 15.44
C ASP A 130 -6.70 -1.59 16.25
N ARG A 131 -7.45 -1.33 17.34
CA ARG A 131 -7.24 -0.15 18.20
C ARG A 131 -5.85 -0.08 18.84
N ARG A 132 -5.11 -1.19 18.90
CA ARG A 132 -3.70 -1.18 19.35
C ARG A 132 -2.80 -0.34 18.43
N ALA A 133 -3.23 -0.03 17.21
CA ALA A 133 -2.51 0.84 16.29
C ALA A 133 -2.54 2.32 16.70
N VAL A 134 -3.56 2.75 17.44
CA VAL A 134 -3.83 4.17 17.73
C VAL A 134 -2.62 4.92 18.31
N PRO A 135 -1.89 4.41 19.32
CA PRO A 135 -0.73 5.12 19.85
C PRO A 135 0.38 5.34 18.81
N THR A 136 0.60 4.35 17.92
CA THR A 136 1.62 4.46 16.86
C THR A 136 1.19 5.45 15.80
N LEU A 137 -0.07 5.40 15.35
CA LEU A 137 -0.61 6.33 14.37
C LEU A 137 -0.70 7.76 14.93
N ARG A 138 -1.06 7.93 16.20
CA ARG A 138 -1.11 9.25 16.86
C ARG A 138 0.27 9.92 16.87
N GLN A 139 1.31 9.18 17.25
CA GLN A 139 2.68 9.70 17.22
C GLN A 139 3.09 10.21 15.83
N VAL A 140 2.65 9.50 14.78
CA VAL A 140 2.90 9.86 13.39
C VAL A 140 2.08 11.07 12.96
N TYR A 141 0.79 11.11 13.33
CA TYR A 141 -0.09 12.27 13.12
C TYR A 141 0.50 13.54 13.74
N ASP A 142 0.94 13.47 15.00
CA ASP A 142 1.53 14.61 15.69
C ASP A 142 2.81 15.09 14.98
N ARG A 143 3.63 14.16 14.46
CA ARG A 143 4.81 14.48 13.65
C ARG A 143 4.46 15.16 12.34
N HIS A 144 3.44 14.66 11.62
CA HIS A 144 2.97 15.31 10.39
C HIS A 144 2.43 16.71 10.67
N LYS A 145 1.65 16.89 11.74
CA LYS A 145 1.10 18.20 12.12
C LYS A 145 2.19 19.21 12.44
N ALA A 146 3.23 18.78 13.17
CA ALA A 146 4.39 19.61 13.45
C ALA A 146 5.13 20.00 12.16
N HIS A 147 5.31 19.06 11.23
CA HIS A 147 5.95 19.31 9.93
C HIS A 147 5.11 20.24 9.05
N LEU A 148 3.79 20.06 8.98
CA LEU A 148 2.88 20.95 8.23
C LEU A 148 2.93 22.40 8.70
N SER A 149 3.23 22.61 9.98
CA SER A 149 3.31 23.93 10.57
C SER A 149 4.54 24.73 10.09
N THR A 150 5.50 24.09 9.40
CA THR A 150 6.66 24.75 8.79
C THR A 150 6.35 25.37 7.43
N GLY A 151 5.27 24.94 6.77
CA GLY A 151 4.86 25.40 5.43
C GLY A 151 5.59 24.73 4.26
N GLU A 152 6.55 23.84 4.52
CA GLU A 152 7.33 23.14 3.48
C GLU A 152 7.02 21.64 3.51
N CYS A 153 5.91 21.24 2.89
CA CYS A 153 5.53 19.84 2.77
C CYS A 153 5.42 19.43 1.31
N GLU A 154 6.05 18.31 0.97
CA GLU A 154 5.84 17.70 -0.34
C GLU A 154 4.45 17.09 -0.43
N GLU A 155 3.93 16.98 -1.66
CA GLU A 155 2.60 16.39 -1.88
C GLU A 155 2.51 14.95 -1.37
N SER A 156 3.59 14.18 -1.47
CA SER A 156 3.66 12.81 -0.94
C SER A 156 3.47 12.75 0.58
N GLU A 157 3.95 13.76 1.30
CA GLU A 157 3.81 13.87 2.76
C GLU A 157 2.41 14.29 3.17
N LEU A 158 1.76 15.13 2.35
CA LEU A 158 0.35 15.50 2.51
C LEU A 158 -0.58 14.30 2.28
N VAL A 159 -0.26 13.46 1.28
CA VAL A 159 -0.96 12.18 1.06
C VAL A 159 -0.81 11.27 2.27
N ASP A 160 0.41 11.08 2.78
CA ASP A 160 0.66 10.29 3.99
C ASP A 160 -0.12 10.83 5.21
N TYR A 161 -0.15 12.16 5.39
CA TYR A 161 -0.91 12.80 6.46
C TYR A 161 -2.42 12.51 6.36
N LEU A 162 -3.00 12.66 5.16
CA LEU A 162 -4.43 12.41 4.93
C LEU A 162 -4.80 10.94 5.17
N GLU A 163 -3.97 10.01 4.71
CA GLU A 163 -4.18 8.57 4.94
C GLU A 163 -4.02 8.20 6.41
N CYS A 164 -3.07 8.81 7.13
CA CYS A 164 -2.95 8.64 8.58
C CYS A 164 -4.19 9.17 9.32
N CYS A 165 -4.69 10.36 8.95
CA CYS A 165 -5.93 10.91 9.52
C CYS A 165 -7.13 10.00 9.25
N LYS A 166 -7.26 9.44 8.04
CA LYS A 166 -8.33 8.51 7.72
C LYS A 166 -8.24 7.24 8.55
N ALA A 167 -7.08 6.60 8.62
CA ALA A 167 -6.88 5.41 9.43
C ALA A 167 -7.23 5.67 10.91
N LEU A 168 -6.80 6.80 11.47
CA LEU A 168 -7.15 7.21 12.83
C LEU A 168 -8.64 7.49 13.01
N LEU A 169 -9.30 8.14 12.05
CA LEU A 169 -10.74 8.38 12.08
C LEU A 169 -11.53 7.06 12.11
N VAL A 170 -11.15 6.09 11.28
CA VAL A 170 -11.81 4.76 11.22
C VAL A 170 -11.58 3.97 12.51
N ILE A 171 -10.34 3.90 12.99
CA ILE A 171 -9.96 3.04 14.12
C ILE A 171 -10.37 3.64 15.48
N ASP A 172 -10.19 4.96 15.65
CA ASP A 172 -10.40 5.65 16.92
C ASP A 172 -11.76 6.36 17.02
N GLY A 173 -12.30 6.83 15.89
CA GLY A 173 -13.58 7.54 15.82
C GLY A 173 -13.54 9.00 16.28
N ASN A 174 -12.35 9.57 16.52
CA ASN A 174 -12.23 10.93 17.03
C ASN A 174 -12.43 11.98 15.92
N SER A 175 -13.38 12.90 16.14
CA SER A 175 -13.69 14.01 15.23
C SER A 175 -12.53 14.96 14.92
N GLU A 176 -11.45 14.97 15.73
CA GLU A 176 -10.23 15.73 15.43
C GLU A 176 -9.67 15.37 14.05
N TYR A 177 -9.65 14.08 13.71
CA TYR A 177 -9.08 13.62 12.44
C TYR A 177 -9.98 13.96 11.25
N GLN A 178 -11.31 13.96 11.46
CA GLN A 178 -12.26 14.45 10.45
C GLN A 178 -12.06 15.95 10.16
N ARG A 179 -11.84 16.76 11.20
CA ARG A 179 -11.53 18.18 11.06
C ARG A 179 -10.22 18.40 10.30
N ALA A 180 -9.18 17.66 10.67
CA ALA A 180 -7.89 17.69 9.97
C ALA A 180 -8.00 17.38 8.48
N ILE A 181 -8.82 16.40 8.08
CA ILE A 181 -9.10 16.11 6.66
C ILE A 181 -9.88 17.26 6.01
N SER A 182 -10.87 17.81 6.72
CA SER A 182 -11.71 18.92 6.21
C SER A 182 -10.89 20.17 5.90
N GLU A 183 -9.91 20.50 6.74
CA GLU A 183 -8.99 21.63 6.53
C GLU A 183 -8.21 21.52 5.20
N MET A 184 -7.89 20.30 4.76
CA MET A 184 -7.17 20.05 3.51
C MET A 184 -8.05 20.18 2.25
N GLN A 185 -9.37 20.31 2.37
CA GLN A 185 -10.26 20.51 1.21
C GLN A 185 -9.99 21.84 0.48
N SER A 186 -9.47 22.83 1.21
CA SER A 186 -9.13 24.16 0.67
C SER A 186 -7.65 24.30 0.30
N HIS A 187 -6.89 23.20 0.27
CA HIS A 187 -5.47 23.22 -0.09
C HIS A 187 -5.26 23.64 -1.55
N SER A 188 -4.14 24.33 -1.83
CA SER A 188 -3.83 24.87 -3.16
C SER A 188 -3.56 23.78 -4.22
N SER A 189 -2.97 22.64 -3.82
CA SER A 189 -2.88 21.46 -4.67
C SER A 189 -4.26 20.84 -4.89
N GLU A 190 -4.71 20.83 -6.15
CA GLU A 190 -5.97 20.24 -6.57
C GLU A 190 -6.04 18.73 -6.26
N GLN A 191 -4.90 18.03 -6.31
CA GLN A 191 -4.83 16.62 -5.97
C GLN A 191 -5.15 16.39 -4.49
N ILE A 192 -4.53 17.17 -3.60
CA ILE A 192 -4.77 17.11 -2.15
C ILE A 192 -6.21 17.49 -1.81
N SER A 193 -6.73 18.57 -2.41
CA SER A 193 -8.13 18.99 -2.22
C SER A 193 -9.11 17.89 -2.66
N ARG A 194 -8.92 17.28 -3.84
CA ARG A 194 -9.77 16.18 -4.33
C ARG A 194 -9.65 14.92 -3.50
N MET A 195 -8.47 14.63 -2.96
CA MET A 195 -8.27 13.50 -2.06
C MET A 195 -9.04 13.72 -0.75
N ALA A 196 -8.86 14.85 -0.09
CA ALA A 196 -9.55 15.19 1.16
C ALA A 196 -11.08 15.08 1.04
N LYS A 197 -11.66 15.58 -0.07
CA LYS A 197 -13.09 15.44 -0.37
C LYS A 197 -13.52 13.97 -0.45
N ARG A 198 -12.80 13.15 -1.22
CA ARG A 198 -13.09 11.71 -1.37
C ARG A 198 -13.02 10.95 -0.04
N LEU A 199 -12.06 11.28 0.83
CA LEU A 199 -11.92 10.62 2.13
C LEU A 199 -13.08 10.90 3.07
N LEU A 200 -13.70 12.09 3.00
CA LEU A 200 -14.89 12.43 3.79
C LEU A 200 -16.19 11.85 3.22
N GLU A 201 -16.22 11.60 1.90
CA GLU A 201 -17.36 10.97 1.23
C GLU A 201 -17.38 9.44 1.40
N SER A 202 -16.22 8.81 1.57
CA SER A 202 -16.14 7.39 1.89
C SER A 202 -16.71 7.18 3.29
N LYS A 203 -17.98 6.74 3.36
CA LYS A 203 -18.65 6.40 4.63
C LYS A 203 -17.76 5.45 5.43
N THR A 204 -17.40 5.87 6.64
CA THR A 204 -16.81 5.06 7.71
C THR A 204 -17.75 3.96 8.16
#